data_AF-A0A0X3VAC4-F1
#
_entry.id   AF-A0A0X3VAC4-F1
#
_cell.length_a   1.000
_cell.length_b   1.000
_cell.length_c   1.000
_cell.angle_alpha   90.00
_cell.angle_beta   90.00
_cell.angle_gamma   90.00
#
_symmetry.space_group_name_H-M   'P 1'
#
loop_
_entity.id
_entity.type
_entity.pdbx_description
1 polymer ?
#
loop_
_entity_poly.entity_id
_entity_poly.type
_entity_poly.pdbx_seq_one_letter_code
_entity_poly.pdbx_strand_id
1 'polypeptide(L)'
;MTSASMPDLLCGQQPDLPEDLVIGVDTHRDANVVVALSVTGRVLGNASFPTTTDGYQQLLAWSRTRGRLCRAGLEGTGSYGAGLNRYLHNQGVAVIEVNSTDKATRRRRGKNDVIDAEHAARAVLAGTATAVAKTVDGPAEALRLLKLAKNSAVKARTQALNQLKAVLVTADATLRDSLHGLGPKTLLRRCAALTAGPDLSHAATAAAYTLRSLAVRILALSTEIDEVTAQLHTIIDAHRPQLLQRLGVGPDIAATLLITAGDNPGRLRHEAAFAALCGASPVEVSSGRTDRHRLNFGGDRQANAALYRIVLTRLRHDPATRAYRDRRKTEGKTPREIIRCLKRYIAREIYSLLLPATP
;
A
#
# COMPACT_ATOMS: atom_id res chain seq x y z
N MET A 1 -66.11 52.21 19.71
CA MET A 1 -64.64 52.34 19.59
C MET A 1 -64.07 50.94 19.47
N THR A 2 -63.29 50.76 18.42
CA THR A 2 -62.82 49.53 17.77
C THR A 2 -61.92 48.63 18.62
N SER A 3 -62.13 47.33 18.42
CA SER A 3 -61.26 46.18 18.72
C SER A 3 -59.86 46.29 18.10
N ALA A 4 -58.83 45.81 18.82
CA ALA A 4 -57.58 45.24 18.27
C ALA A 4 -56.90 44.42 19.40
N SER A 5 -57.09 43.10 19.51
CA SER A 5 -56.30 42.04 18.86
C SER A 5 -54.78 42.28 18.92
N MET A 6 -54.11 41.64 19.89
CA MET A 6 -52.66 41.46 19.87
C MET A 6 -52.30 40.36 18.85
N PRO A 7 -51.40 40.62 17.90
CA PRO A 7 -50.92 39.57 17.01
C PRO A 7 -49.79 38.76 17.66
N ASP A 8 -49.89 37.44 17.49
CA ASP A 8 -48.82 36.47 17.70
C ASP A 8 -47.53 36.90 16.98
N LEU A 9 -46.47 37.13 17.75
CA LEU A 9 -45.11 37.24 17.24
C LEU A 9 -44.63 35.82 16.89
N LEU A 10 -44.91 35.43 15.65
CA LEU A 10 -44.30 34.29 14.98
C LEU A 10 -42.77 34.37 15.14
N CYS A 11 -42.20 33.34 15.78
CA CYS A 11 -40.79 33.00 15.74
C CYS A 11 -40.37 32.93 14.27
N GLY A 12 -39.60 33.93 13.83
CA GLY A 12 -39.05 33.97 12.48
C GLY A 12 -38.28 32.69 12.20
N GLN A 13 -38.67 31.99 11.14
CA GLN A 13 -37.86 30.92 10.56
C GLN A 13 -36.52 31.54 10.12
N GLN A 14 -35.45 31.27 10.89
CA GLN A 14 -34.11 31.34 10.33
C GLN A 14 -34.07 30.37 9.15
N PRO A 15 -33.52 30.76 7.98
CA PRO A 15 -33.29 29.79 6.92
C PRO A 15 -32.37 28.70 7.48
N ASP A 16 -32.88 27.45 7.50
CA ASP A 16 -32.12 26.26 7.91
C ASP A 16 -30.82 26.22 7.10
N LEU A 17 -29.73 26.63 7.73
CA LEU A 17 -28.40 26.35 7.17
C LEU A 17 -28.30 24.82 7.13
N PRO A 18 -27.95 24.22 5.99
CA PRO A 18 -27.93 22.76 5.86
C PRO A 18 -27.02 22.18 6.94
N GLU A 19 -27.59 21.37 7.84
CA GLU A 19 -26.85 20.73 8.94
C GLU A 19 -25.60 20.04 8.38
N ASP A 20 -24.45 20.29 9.00
CA ASP A 20 -23.24 19.55 8.67
C ASP A 20 -23.46 18.06 8.94
N LEU A 21 -22.98 17.22 8.04
CA LEU A 21 -23.10 15.78 8.17
C LEU A 21 -21.79 15.06 7.91
N VAL A 22 -21.72 13.87 8.49
CA VAL A 22 -20.67 12.89 8.29
C VAL A 22 -21.29 11.64 7.69
N ILE A 23 -20.71 11.11 6.63
CA ILE A 23 -21.07 9.77 6.14
C ILE A 23 -20.06 8.73 6.57
N GLY A 24 -20.51 7.50 6.70
CA GLY A 24 -19.67 6.32 6.76
C GLY A 24 -20.07 5.37 5.64
N VAL A 25 -19.09 4.72 5.03
CA VAL A 25 -19.29 3.85 3.89
C VAL A 25 -18.55 2.53 4.10
N ASP A 26 -19.31 1.44 4.03
CA ASP A 26 -18.78 0.10 3.86
C ASP A 26 -18.66 -0.22 2.37
N THR A 27 -17.45 -0.54 1.92
CA THR A 27 -17.12 -0.64 0.49
C THR A 27 -16.97 -2.10 0.07
N HIS A 28 -17.77 -2.53 -0.89
CA HIS A 28 -17.72 -3.88 -1.46
C HIS A 28 -17.54 -3.84 -2.98
N ARG A 29 -17.31 -5.04 -3.55
CA ARG A 29 -17.08 -5.22 -4.98
C ARG A 29 -18.15 -4.58 -5.86
N ASP A 30 -19.42 -4.82 -5.54
CA ASP A 30 -20.53 -4.49 -6.44
C ASP A 30 -21.37 -3.31 -5.93
N ALA A 31 -21.38 -3.07 -4.62
CA ALA A 31 -22.13 -1.97 -4.01
C ALA A 31 -21.41 -1.35 -2.80
N ASN A 32 -21.70 -0.09 -2.53
CA ASN A 32 -21.24 0.68 -1.38
C ASN A 32 -22.44 1.02 -0.51
N VAL A 33 -22.40 0.58 0.75
CA VAL A 33 -23.45 0.88 1.72
C VAL A 33 -23.05 2.12 2.50
N VAL A 34 -23.91 3.13 2.50
CA VAL A 34 -23.65 4.43 3.14
C VAL A 34 -24.64 4.68 4.26
N VAL A 35 -24.15 5.26 5.36
CA VAL A 35 -24.95 5.79 6.46
C VAL A 35 -24.56 7.25 6.68
N ALA A 36 -25.56 8.13 6.74
CA ALA A 36 -25.37 9.56 7.03
C ALA A 36 -25.73 9.86 8.50
N LEU A 37 -24.86 10.59 9.19
CA LEU A 37 -25.05 11.06 10.55
C LEU A 37 -25.01 12.59 10.61
N SER A 38 -25.85 13.19 11.44
CA SER A 38 -25.69 14.60 11.84
C SER A 38 -24.43 14.79 12.68
N VAL A 39 -24.00 16.04 12.88
CA VAL A 39 -22.95 16.38 13.85
C VAL A 39 -23.27 15.97 15.30
N THR A 40 -24.55 15.76 15.63
CA THR A 40 -24.99 15.26 16.95
C THR A 40 -25.04 13.73 17.03
N GLY A 41 -24.73 13.02 15.94
CA GLY A 41 -24.69 11.55 15.89
C GLY A 41 -26.05 10.89 15.65
N ARG A 42 -27.07 11.67 15.26
CA ARG A 42 -28.38 11.17 14.82
C ARG A 42 -28.26 10.60 13.42
N VAL A 43 -28.85 9.42 13.19
CA VAL A 43 -28.90 8.81 11.86
C VAL A 43 -29.87 9.59 10.96
N LEU A 44 -29.38 10.08 9.82
CA LEU A 44 -30.14 10.82 8.81
C LEU A 44 -30.65 9.93 7.67
N GLY A 45 -30.11 8.71 7.57
CA GLY A 45 -30.54 7.71 6.61
C GLY A 45 -29.41 6.76 6.23
N ASN A 46 -29.78 5.70 5.51
CA ASN A 46 -28.87 4.76 4.89
C ASN A 46 -29.33 4.43 3.46
N ALA A 47 -28.39 4.03 2.60
CA ALA A 47 -28.66 3.61 1.23
C ALA A 47 -27.53 2.73 0.70
N SER A 48 -27.75 2.09 -0.45
CA SER A 48 -26.76 1.29 -1.16
C SER A 48 -26.67 1.76 -2.60
N PHE A 49 -25.44 1.90 -3.11
CA PHE A 49 -25.16 2.39 -4.47
C PHE A 49 -24.16 1.48 -5.19
N PRO A 50 -24.30 1.27 -6.50
CA PRO A 50 -23.34 0.48 -7.27
C PRO A 50 -21.90 1.04 -7.19
N THR A 51 -20.89 0.17 -7.29
CA THR A 51 -19.46 0.56 -7.38
C THR A 51 -19.10 1.02 -8.79
N THR A 52 -19.80 2.04 -9.30
CA THR A 52 -19.63 2.66 -10.62
C THR A 52 -19.55 4.18 -10.51
N THR A 53 -19.07 4.87 -11.54
CA THR A 53 -19.03 6.34 -11.57
C THR A 53 -20.39 6.96 -11.29
N ASP A 54 -21.44 6.46 -11.94
CA ASP A 54 -22.82 6.93 -11.74
C ASP A 54 -23.29 6.62 -10.31
N GLY A 55 -22.93 5.46 -9.77
CA GLY A 55 -23.22 5.11 -8.38
C GLY A 55 -22.54 6.05 -7.38
N TYR A 56 -21.30 6.49 -7.64
CA TYR A 56 -20.61 7.47 -6.80
C TYR A 56 -21.27 8.86 -6.86
N GLN A 57 -21.71 9.28 -8.05
CA GLN A 57 -22.46 10.53 -8.23
C GLN A 57 -23.80 10.48 -7.48
N GLN A 58 -24.54 9.38 -7.60
CA GLN A 58 -25.80 9.17 -6.89
C GLN A 58 -25.60 9.16 -5.37
N LEU A 59 -24.55 8.49 -4.88
CA LEU A 59 -24.19 8.47 -3.45
C LEU A 59 -23.93 9.87 -2.92
N LEU A 60 -23.14 10.66 -3.64
CA LEU A 60 -22.83 12.04 -3.24
C LEU A 60 -24.06 12.95 -3.29
N ALA A 61 -24.86 12.85 -4.35
CA ALA A 61 -26.12 13.59 -4.47
C ALA A 61 -27.07 13.25 -3.32
N TRP A 62 -27.29 11.96 -3.06
CA TRP A 62 -28.09 11.47 -1.94
C TRP A 62 -27.57 11.92 -0.57
N SER A 63 -26.25 12.03 -0.41
CA SER A 63 -25.66 12.54 0.82
C SER A 63 -25.95 14.04 0.98
N ARG A 64 -25.79 14.81 -0.10
CA ARG A 64 -26.03 16.27 -0.10
C ARG A 64 -27.49 16.66 0.09
N THR A 65 -28.46 15.80 -0.24
CA THR A 65 -29.88 16.07 0.09
C THR A 65 -30.17 16.03 1.58
N ARG A 66 -29.26 15.49 2.41
CA ARG A 66 -29.42 15.35 3.86
C ARG A 66 -28.67 16.41 4.66
N GLY A 67 -27.92 17.29 4.00
CA GLY A 67 -27.13 18.33 4.65
C GLY A 67 -25.77 18.52 3.98
N ARG A 68 -24.92 19.34 4.62
CA ARG A 68 -23.61 19.70 4.06
C ARG A 68 -22.57 18.63 4.39
N LEU A 69 -22.24 17.80 3.40
CA LEU A 69 -21.23 16.75 3.55
C LEU A 69 -19.82 17.37 3.62
N CYS A 70 -19.17 17.25 4.78
CA CYS A 70 -17.79 17.71 4.97
C CYS A 70 -16.79 16.56 5.14
N ARG A 71 -17.20 15.44 5.74
CA ARG A 71 -16.31 14.30 6.06
C ARG A 71 -16.95 12.97 5.73
N ALA A 72 -16.14 12.04 5.24
CA ALA A 72 -16.56 10.68 4.95
C ALA A 72 -15.60 9.66 5.59
N GLY A 73 -16.14 8.71 6.35
CA GLY A 73 -15.42 7.54 6.85
C GLY A 73 -15.53 6.39 5.86
N LEU A 74 -14.41 5.91 5.33
CA LEU A 74 -14.40 4.80 4.36
C LEU A 74 -13.57 3.65 4.91
N GLU A 75 -14.13 2.44 4.89
CA GLU A 75 -13.31 1.23 5.00
C GLU A 75 -12.70 0.89 3.63
N GLY A 76 -11.48 0.35 3.62
CA GLY A 76 -10.89 -0.21 2.40
C GLY A 76 -10.53 0.79 1.30
N THR A 77 -10.13 2.02 1.64
CA THR A 77 -9.78 3.13 0.71
C THR A 77 -8.65 2.80 -0.30
N GLY A 78 -7.86 1.76 -0.06
CA GLY A 78 -6.86 1.22 -0.99
C GLY A 78 -7.28 -0.03 -1.77
N SER A 79 -8.56 -0.44 -1.69
CA SER A 79 -9.12 -1.66 -2.29
C SER A 79 -10.47 -1.37 -2.97
N TYR A 80 -11.58 -1.97 -2.53
CA TYR A 80 -12.92 -1.73 -3.10
C TYR A 80 -13.33 -0.25 -2.99
N GLY A 81 -12.97 0.42 -1.89
CA GLY A 81 -13.24 1.84 -1.68
C GLY A 81 -12.36 2.81 -2.47
N ALA A 82 -11.38 2.34 -3.26
CA ALA A 82 -10.43 3.23 -3.93
C ALA A 82 -11.10 4.16 -4.96
N GLY A 83 -12.08 3.65 -5.71
CA GLY A 83 -12.83 4.44 -6.68
C GLY A 83 -13.65 5.56 -6.02
N LEU A 84 -14.40 5.21 -4.98
CA LEU A 84 -15.20 6.15 -4.21
C LEU A 84 -14.34 7.19 -3.48
N ASN A 85 -13.21 6.77 -2.88
CA ASN A 85 -12.25 7.67 -2.24
C ASN A 85 -11.77 8.75 -3.22
N ARG A 86 -11.35 8.35 -4.43
CA ARG A 86 -10.91 9.30 -5.49
C ARG A 86 -12.04 10.26 -5.88
N TYR A 87 -13.25 9.73 -6.08
CA TYR A 87 -14.40 10.56 -6.47
C TYR A 87 -14.74 11.60 -5.39
N LEU A 88 -14.84 11.20 -4.12
CA LEU A 88 -15.15 12.09 -3.00
C LEU A 88 -14.06 13.14 -2.78
N HIS A 89 -12.79 12.76 -2.90
CA HIS A 89 -11.66 13.69 -2.80
C HIS A 89 -11.72 14.78 -3.89
N ASN A 90 -11.99 14.40 -5.14
CA ASN A 90 -12.15 15.35 -6.24
C ASN A 90 -13.35 16.29 -6.08
N GLN A 91 -14.30 15.94 -5.22
CA GLN A 91 -15.47 16.75 -4.89
C GLN A 91 -15.27 17.59 -3.62
N GLY A 92 -14.04 17.64 -3.08
CA GLY A 92 -13.68 18.43 -1.90
C GLY A 92 -14.11 17.82 -0.57
N VAL A 93 -14.50 16.54 -0.53
CA VAL A 93 -14.90 15.86 0.71
C VAL A 93 -13.66 15.27 1.40
N ALA A 94 -13.50 15.54 2.69
CA ALA A 94 -12.40 14.99 3.47
C ALA A 94 -12.66 13.50 3.79
N VAL A 95 -11.88 12.60 3.19
CA VAL A 95 -11.99 11.15 3.40
C VAL A 95 -11.05 10.69 4.51
N ILE A 96 -11.62 10.02 5.51
CA ILE A 96 -10.92 9.43 6.65
C ILE A 96 -11.00 7.92 6.52
N GLU A 97 -9.84 7.27 6.53
CA GLU A 97 -9.74 5.81 6.50
C GLU A 97 -10.11 5.25 7.87
N VAL A 98 -11.16 4.43 7.89
CA VAL A 98 -11.58 3.72 9.09
C VAL A 98 -11.03 2.30 9.00
N ASN A 99 -10.11 1.98 9.92
CA ASN A 99 -9.71 0.59 10.12
C ASN A 99 -10.83 -0.13 10.84
N SER A 100 -11.23 -1.30 10.35
CA SER A 100 -12.22 -2.12 11.06
C SER A 100 -11.64 -2.69 12.36
N THR A 101 -11.65 -1.87 13.39
CA THR A 101 -11.30 -2.26 14.74
C THR A 101 -12.54 -2.20 15.59
N ASP A 102 -13.36 -3.25 15.51
CA ASP A 102 -13.72 -3.93 16.75
C ASP A 102 -14.26 -5.35 16.49
N LYS A 103 -13.36 -6.35 16.56
CA LYS A 103 -13.75 -7.77 16.51
C LYS A 103 -14.68 -8.15 17.67
N ALA A 104 -14.63 -7.44 18.80
CA ALA A 104 -15.52 -7.69 19.94
C ALA A 104 -16.94 -7.19 19.66
N THR A 105 -17.08 -6.02 19.03
CA THR A 105 -18.40 -5.50 18.61
C THR A 105 -19.00 -6.31 17.45
N ARG A 106 -18.19 -6.73 16.46
CA ARG A 106 -18.62 -7.63 15.37
C ARG A 106 -19.16 -8.98 15.86
N ARG A 107 -18.57 -9.54 16.92
CA ARG A 107 -19.04 -10.80 17.54
C ARG A 107 -20.37 -10.67 18.28
N ARG A 108 -20.73 -9.47 18.78
CA ARG A 108 -21.96 -9.23 19.53
C ARG A 108 -23.15 -8.85 18.65
N ARG A 109 -22.94 -8.19 17.51
CA ARG A 109 -24.01 -7.60 16.69
C ARG A 109 -24.29 -8.33 15.37
N GLY A 110 -23.45 -9.27 14.95
CA GLY A 110 -23.56 -9.94 13.65
C GLY A 110 -22.97 -9.10 12.51
N LYS A 111 -22.76 -9.72 11.34
CA LYS A 111 -22.25 -9.06 10.13
C LYS A 111 -23.41 -8.37 9.41
N ASN A 112 -23.38 -7.04 9.34
CA ASN A 112 -24.35 -6.25 8.61
C ASN A 112 -23.64 -5.00 8.05
N ASP A 113 -23.63 -4.87 6.73
CA ASP A 113 -22.90 -3.82 6.01
C ASP A 113 -23.39 -2.40 6.40
N VAL A 114 -24.65 -2.25 6.82
CA VAL A 114 -25.19 -0.97 7.35
C VAL A 114 -24.57 -0.65 8.71
N ILE A 115 -24.34 -1.65 9.57
CA ILE A 115 -23.71 -1.47 10.88
C ILE A 115 -22.23 -1.09 10.71
N ASP A 116 -21.53 -1.72 9.77
CA ASP A 116 -20.13 -1.38 9.46
C ASP A 116 -20.04 0.05 8.90
N ALA A 117 -20.95 0.47 8.01
CA ALA A 117 -21.04 1.84 7.51
C ALA A 117 -21.37 2.87 8.61
N GLU A 118 -22.33 2.57 9.50
CA GLU A 118 -22.65 3.45 10.65
C GLU A 118 -21.46 3.56 11.60
N HIS A 119 -20.78 2.44 11.88
CA HIS A 119 -19.58 2.43 12.72
C HIS A 119 -18.48 3.31 12.13
N ALA A 120 -18.25 3.26 10.82
CA ALA A 120 -17.33 4.15 10.14
C ALA A 120 -17.70 5.63 10.31
N ALA A 121 -18.99 5.96 10.15
CA ALA A 121 -19.48 7.33 10.34
C ALA A 121 -19.27 7.82 11.78
N ARG A 122 -19.60 6.97 12.77
CA ARG A 122 -19.43 7.27 14.20
C ARG A 122 -17.95 7.43 14.57
N ALA A 123 -17.07 6.59 14.03
CA ALA A 123 -15.64 6.66 14.31
C ALA A 123 -15.01 7.98 13.80
N VAL A 124 -15.49 8.47 12.66
CA VAL A 124 -15.12 9.80 12.15
C VAL A 124 -15.68 10.91 13.02
N LEU A 125 -16.98 10.83 13.38
CA LEU A 125 -17.64 11.85 14.19
C LEU A 125 -17.00 11.98 15.58
N ALA A 126 -16.68 10.85 16.22
CA ALA A 126 -16.04 10.79 17.53
C ALA A 126 -14.54 11.17 17.50
N GLY A 127 -13.94 11.34 16.32
CA GLY A 127 -12.51 11.61 16.18
C GLY A 127 -11.61 10.43 16.56
N THR A 128 -12.14 9.22 16.71
CA THR A 128 -11.35 8.01 16.97
C THR A 128 -10.68 7.49 15.70
N ALA A 129 -11.25 7.76 14.53
CA ALA A 129 -10.58 7.61 13.24
C ALA A 129 -10.03 8.98 12.80
N THR A 130 -8.70 9.09 12.72
CA THR A 130 -8.02 10.34 12.33
C THR A 130 -7.11 10.18 11.12
N ALA A 131 -7.02 8.98 10.54
CA ALA A 131 -6.13 8.70 9.43
C ALA A 131 -6.73 9.26 8.14
N VAL A 132 -6.13 10.31 7.60
CA VAL A 132 -6.50 10.81 6.26
C VAL A 132 -6.12 9.74 5.23
N ALA A 133 -7.08 9.39 4.37
CA ALA A 133 -6.87 8.38 3.34
C ALA A 133 -5.72 8.76 2.40
N LYS A 134 -5.01 7.76 1.88
CA LYS A 134 -4.05 7.99 0.80
C LYS A 134 -4.81 8.49 -0.43
N THR A 135 -4.29 9.52 -1.10
CA THR A 135 -4.72 9.83 -2.47
C THR A 135 -4.19 8.75 -3.41
N VAL A 136 -4.96 8.45 -4.46
CA VAL A 136 -4.81 7.26 -5.33
C VAL A 136 -4.91 7.67 -6.81
N ASP A 137 -4.27 8.77 -7.15
CA ASP A 137 -4.38 9.46 -8.44
C ASP A 137 -3.07 10.09 -8.91
N GLY A 138 -2.00 9.98 -8.11
CA GLY A 138 -0.69 10.53 -8.44
C GLY A 138 0.36 9.46 -8.79
N PRO A 139 1.63 9.85 -8.81
CA PRO A 139 2.72 8.96 -9.21
C PRO A 139 2.90 7.72 -8.33
N ALA A 140 2.60 7.80 -7.03
CA ALA A 140 2.66 6.65 -6.14
C ALA A 140 1.65 5.58 -6.55
N GLU A 141 0.47 5.95 -7.05
CA GLU A 141 -0.49 5.00 -7.60
C GLU A 141 0.01 4.37 -8.91
N ALA A 142 0.58 5.15 -9.82
CA ALA A 142 1.20 4.62 -11.04
C ALA A 142 2.32 3.60 -10.71
N LEU A 143 3.18 3.93 -9.74
CA LEU A 143 4.22 3.03 -9.24
C LEU A 143 3.62 1.76 -8.61
N ARG A 144 2.48 1.86 -7.91
CA ARG A 144 1.78 0.70 -7.33
C ARG A 144 1.31 -0.27 -8.40
N LEU A 145 0.70 0.24 -9.48
CA LEU A 145 0.24 -0.56 -10.61
C LEU A 145 1.40 -1.24 -11.35
N LEU A 146 2.48 -0.51 -11.61
CA LEU A 146 3.68 -1.08 -12.22
C LEU A 146 4.34 -2.15 -11.32
N LYS A 147 4.45 -1.89 -10.01
CA LYS A 147 4.95 -2.90 -9.07
C LYS A 147 4.05 -4.13 -8.99
N LEU A 148 2.74 -3.98 -9.14
CA LEU A 148 1.83 -5.13 -9.19
C LEU A 148 2.19 -6.06 -10.35
N ALA A 149 2.30 -5.51 -11.56
CA ALA A 149 2.70 -6.26 -12.76
C ALA A 149 4.09 -6.91 -12.57
N LYS A 150 5.09 -6.12 -12.17
CA LYS A 150 6.44 -6.62 -11.93
C LYS A 150 6.51 -7.73 -10.89
N ASN A 151 5.81 -7.59 -9.76
CA ASN A 151 5.79 -8.61 -8.71
C ASN A 151 5.17 -9.92 -9.21
N SER A 152 4.14 -9.84 -10.07
CA SER A 152 3.57 -11.00 -10.75
C SER A 152 4.62 -11.68 -11.64
N ALA A 153 5.28 -10.90 -12.51
CA ALA A 153 6.31 -11.40 -13.40
C ALA A 153 7.49 -12.03 -12.64
N VAL A 154 7.95 -11.42 -11.54
CA VAL A 154 9.03 -11.96 -10.68
C VAL A 154 8.64 -13.31 -10.09
N LYS A 155 7.40 -13.46 -9.61
CA LYS A 155 6.91 -14.73 -9.06
C LYS A 155 6.83 -15.80 -10.14
N ALA A 156 6.25 -15.48 -11.29
CA ALA A 156 6.14 -16.40 -12.42
C ALA A 156 7.53 -16.83 -12.93
N ARG A 157 8.50 -15.91 -13.01
CA ARG A 157 9.87 -16.20 -13.42
C ARG A 157 10.57 -17.12 -12.43
N THR A 158 10.37 -16.87 -11.14
CA THR A 158 10.93 -17.70 -10.07
C THR A 158 10.38 -19.12 -10.13
N GLN A 159 9.08 -19.27 -10.33
CA GLN A 159 8.45 -20.58 -10.50
C GLN A 159 8.98 -21.31 -11.73
N ALA A 160 9.06 -20.63 -12.88
CA ALA A 160 9.59 -21.21 -14.11
C ALA A 160 11.06 -21.62 -13.98
N LEU A 161 11.90 -20.82 -13.29
CA LEU A 161 13.29 -21.17 -12.98
C LEU A 161 13.40 -22.43 -12.11
N ASN A 162 12.54 -22.55 -11.09
CA ASN A 162 12.52 -23.74 -10.24
C ASN A 162 12.09 -24.99 -11.01
N GLN A 163 11.09 -24.88 -11.88
CA GLN A 163 10.65 -25.96 -12.76
C GLN A 163 11.76 -26.35 -13.76
N LEU A 164 12.44 -25.37 -14.36
CA LEU A 164 13.54 -25.61 -15.29
C LEU A 164 14.65 -26.39 -14.60
N LYS A 165 15.03 -25.99 -13.38
CA LYS A 165 16.02 -26.72 -12.56
C LYS A 165 15.56 -28.14 -12.25
N ALA A 166 14.29 -28.34 -11.90
CA ALA A 166 13.75 -29.67 -11.62
C ALA A 166 13.84 -30.60 -12.85
N VAL A 167 13.49 -30.09 -14.04
CA VAL A 167 13.60 -30.86 -15.29
C VAL A 167 15.06 -31.19 -15.63
N LEU A 168 16.00 -30.26 -15.41
CA LEU A 168 17.43 -30.54 -15.60
C LEU A 168 17.94 -31.66 -14.69
N VAL A 169 17.42 -31.75 -13.46
CA VAL A 169 17.80 -32.81 -12.51
C VAL A 169 17.35 -34.18 -13.00
N THR A 170 16.23 -34.29 -13.73
CA THR A 170 15.69 -35.57 -14.21
C THR A 170 15.99 -35.87 -15.69
N ALA A 171 16.67 -34.97 -16.40
CA ALA A 171 17.05 -35.16 -17.80
C ALA A 171 17.98 -36.37 -18.02
N ASP A 172 18.05 -36.90 -19.24
CA ASP A 172 19.07 -37.90 -19.58
C ASP A 172 20.50 -37.33 -19.49
N ALA A 173 21.50 -38.22 -19.44
CA ALA A 173 22.90 -37.83 -19.29
C ALA A 173 23.38 -36.92 -20.43
N THR A 174 23.06 -37.26 -21.68
CA THR A 174 23.47 -36.50 -22.87
C THR A 174 22.98 -35.05 -22.82
N LEU A 175 21.69 -34.86 -22.52
CA LEU A 175 21.11 -33.53 -22.40
C LEU A 175 21.70 -32.76 -21.21
N ARG A 176 21.89 -33.42 -20.06
CA ARG A 176 22.49 -32.78 -18.88
C ARG A 176 23.94 -32.34 -19.14
N ASP A 177 24.75 -33.19 -19.76
CA ASP A 177 26.14 -32.92 -20.07
C ASP A 177 26.27 -31.75 -21.05
N SER A 178 25.38 -31.66 -22.04
CA SER A 178 25.34 -30.55 -23.00
C SER A 178 25.05 -29.18 -22.36
N LEU A 179 24.45 -29.17 -21.16
CA LEU A 179 24.04 -27.97 -20.42
C LEU A 179 24.90 -27.72 -19.17
N HIS A 180 25.76 -28.68 -18.81
CA HIS A 180 26.60 -28.61 -17.63
C HIS A 180 27.66 -27.49 -17.74
N GLY A 181 27.99 -26.85 -16.62
CA GLY A 181 29.00 -25.79 -16.56
C GLY A 181 28.59 -24.44 -17.19
N LEU A 182 27.41 -24.35 -17.82
CA LEU A 182 26.95 -23.10 -18.42
C LEU A 182 26.53 -22.07 -17.36
N GLY A 183 26.95 -20.82 -17.55
CA GLY A 183 26.46 -19.70 -16.75
C GLY A 183 24.95 -19.47 -16.95
N PRO A 184 24.21 -18.90 -15.97
CA PRO A 184 22.75 -18.84 -15.99
C PRO A 184 22.13 -18.24 -17.26
N LYS A 185 22.71 -17.15 -17.78
CA LYS A 185 22.22 -16.50 -19.02
C LYS A 185 22.44 -17.40 -20.25
N THR A 186 23.62 -18.02 -20.34
CA THR A 186 23.97 -18.93 -21.44
C THR A 186 23.12 -20.19 -21.40
N LEU A 187 22.91 -20.77 -20.21
CA LEU A 187 22.03 -21.91 -19.99
C LEU A 187 20.61 -21.63 -20.51
N LEU A 188 20.00 -20.50 -20.11
CA LEU A 188 18.66 -20.15 -20.55
C LEU A 188 18.58 -19.97 -22.07
N ARG A 189 19.57 -19.31 -22.70
CA ARG A 189 19.60 -19.17 -24.15
C ARG A 189 19.77 -20.51 -24.86
N ARG A 190 20.62 -21.40 -24.34
CA ARG A 190 20.79 -22.75 -24.88
C ARG A 190 19.51 -23.57 -24.76
N CYS A 191 18.87 -23.57 -23.58
CA CYS A 191 17.57 -24.22 -23.40
C CYS A 191 16.51 -23.68 -24.37
N ALA A 192 16.42 -22.36 -24.53
CA ALA A 192 15.48 -21.73 -25.46
C ALA A 192 15.74 -22.10 -26.93
N ALA A 193 16.97 -22.46 -27.29
CA ALA A 193 17.37 -22.89 -28.62
C ALA A 193 17.32 -24.40 -28.84
N LEU A 194 16.88 -25.21 -27.85
CA LEU A 194 16.79 -26.66 -28.00
C LEU A 194 15.77 -27.02 -29.09
N THR A 195 16.14 -27.95 -29.96
CA THR A 195 15.22 -28.56 -30.91
C THR A 195 14.65 -29.82 -30.26
N ALA A 196 13.35 -29.84 -30.00
CA ALA A 196 12.64 -31.07 -29.67
C ALA A 196 12.26 -31.76 -30.98
N GLY A 197 12.57 -33.05 -31.10
CA GLY A 197 12.04 -33.91 -32.16
C GLY A 197 10.50 -34.00 -32.14
N PRO A 198 9.89 -34.57 -33.19
CA PRO A 198 8.44 -34.57 -33.36
C PRO A 198 7.70 -35.50 -32.38
N ASP A 199 8.34 -36.58 -31.90
CA ASP A 199 7.72 -37.53 -30.97
C ASP A 199 7.97 -37.15 -29.50
N LEU A 200 6.96 -36.55 -28.86
CA LEU A 200 6.97 -36.16 -27.45
C LEU A 200 6.64 -37.31 -26.49
N SER A 201 6.37 -38.52 -27.00
CA SER A 201 6.15 -39.72 -26.19
C SER A 201 7.45 -40.19 -25.52
N HIS A 202 8.60 -39.80 -26.10
CA HIS A 202 9.92 -40.05 -25.54
C HIS A 202 10.31 -39.00 -24.49
N ALA A 203 10.73 -39.47 -23.31
CA ALA A 203 11.07 -38.62 -22.17
C ALA A 203 12.16 -37.58 -22.47
N ALA A 204 13.19 -37.93 -23.25
CA ALA A 204 14.26 -37.01 -23.65
C ALA A 204 13.74 -35.86 -24.53
N THR A 205 12.90 -36.18 -25.52
CA THR A 205 12.27 -35.20 -26.41
C THR A 205 11.31 -34.29 -25.64
N ALA A 206 10.51 -34.87 -24.74
CA ALA A 206 9.63 -34.12 -23.85
C ALA A 206 10.42 -33.18 -22.93
N ALA A 207 11.53 -33.65 -22.33
CA ALA A 207 12.39 -32.82 -21.49
C ALA A 207 12.98 -31.64 -22.26
N ALA A 208 13.51 -31.87 -23.48
CA ALA A 208 14.03 -30.80 -24.33
C ALA A 208 12.94 -29.77 -24.69
N TYR A 209 11.74 -30.22 -25.03
CA TYR A 209 10.59 -29.34 -25.27
C TYR A 209 10.24 -28.50 -24.04
N THR A 210 10.12 -29.14 -22.87
CA THR A 210 9.77 -28.47 -21.61
C THR A 210 10.83 -27.45 -21.20
N LEU A 211 12.12 -27.79 -21.31
CA LEU A 211 13.23 -26.87 -21.04
C LEU A 211 13.18 -25.65 -21.95
N ARG A 212 12.92 -25.84 -23.26
CA ARG A 212 12.73 -24.73 -24.20
C ARG A 212 11.57 -23.84 -23.79
N SER A 213 10.39 -24.41 -23.55
CA SER A 213 9.18 -23.66 -23.19
C SER A 213 9.38 -22.83 -21.92
N LEU A 214 9.98 -23.42 -20.89
CA LEU A 214 10.30 -22.73 -19.64
C LEU A 214 11.36 -21.64 -19.85
N ALA A 215 12.41 -21.91 -20.63
CA ALA A 215 13.46 -20.94 -20.90
C ALA A 215 12.94 -19.71 -21.66
N VAL A 216 12.12 -19.92 -22.71
CA VAL A 216 11.46 -18.82 -23.44
C VAL A 216 10.61 -17.98 -22.50
N ARG A 217 9.81 -18.62 -21.63
CA ARG A 217 9.01 -17.91 -20.62
C ARG A 217 9.88 -17.10 -19.65
N ILE A 218 10.97 -17.67 -19.15
CA ILE A 218 11.89 -17.00 -18.23
C ILE A 218 12.53 -15.77 -18.89
N LEU A 219 12.92 -15.89 -20.16
CA LEU A 219 13.50 -14.78 -20.92
C LEU A 219 12.47 -13.67 -21.13
N ALA A 220 11.26 -13.99 -21.58
CA ALA A 220 10.18 -13.01 -21.75
C ALA A 220 9.84 -12.28 -20.43
N LEU A 221 9.67 -13.02 -19.33
CA LEU A 221 9.42 -12.42 -18.02
C LEU A 221 10.60 -11.60 -17.51
N SER A 222 11.84 -11.93 -17.90
CA SER A 222 13.00 -11.11 -17.54
C SER A 222 12.98 -9.78 -18.27
N THR A 223 12.66 -9.78 -19.56
CA THR A 223 12.45 -8.56 -20.35
C THR A 223 11.36 -7.70 -19.74
N GLU A 224 10.17 -8.26 -19.45
CA GLU A 224 9.07 -7.53 -18.81
C GLU A 224 9.49 -6.90 -17.47
N ILE A 225 10.23 -7.65 -16.64
CA ILE A 225 10.74 -7.14 -15.36
C ILE A 225 11.70 -5.97 -15.56
N ASP A 226 12.60 -6.05 -16.54
CA ASP A 226 13.60 -5.01 -16.82
C ASP A 226 12.91 -3.76 -17.39
N GLU A 227 11.95 -3.93 -18.31
CA GLU A 227 11.12 -2.85 -18.86
C GLU A 227 10.34 -2.13 -17.76
N VAL A 228 9.62 -2.87 -16.90
CA VAL A 228 8.88 -2.23 -15.79
C VAL A 228 9.85 -1.57 -14.82
N THR A 229 11.04 -2.12 -14.59
CA THR A 229 12.07 -1.46 -13.75
C THR A 229 12.49 -0.12 -14.33
N ALA A 230 12.65 -0.03 -15.66
CA ALA A 230 12.94 1.21 -16.34
C ALA A 230 11.79 2.22 -16.20
N GLN A 231 10.53 1.78 -16.33
CA GLN A 231 9.37 2.65 -16.11
C GLN A 231 9.30 3.18 -14.67
N LEU A 232 9.58 2.33 -13.67
CA LEU A 232 9.69 2.77 -12.27
C LEU A 232 10.77 3.84 -12.13
N HIS A 233 11.95 3.63 -12.74
CA HIS A 233 13.04 4.60 -12.70
C HIS A 233 12.61 5.95 -13.29
N THR A 234 12.02 5.96 -14.48
CA THR A 234 11.58 7.18 -15.17
C THR A 234 10.62 8.01 -14.31
N ILE A 235 9.59 7.37 -13.72
CA ILE A 235 8.62 8.09 -12.86
C ILE A 235 9.30 8.66 -11.61
N ILE A 236 10.20 7.89 -10.98
CA ILE A 236 10.89 8.33 -9.77
C ILE A 236 11.85 9.47 -10.07
N ASP A 237 12.60 9.37 -11.17
CA ASP A 237 13.56 10.41 -11.58
C ASP A 237 12.85 11.73 -11.91
N ALA A 238 11.67 11.66 -12.54
CA ALA A 238 10.87 12.83 -12.86
C ALA A 238 10.28 13.56 -11.63
N HIS A 239 10.12 12.89 -10.48
CA HIS A 239 9.36 13.45 -9.35
C HIS A 239 10.13 13.52 -8.03
N ARG A 240 11.04 12.56 -7.79
CA ARG A 240 11.84 12.41 -6.57
C ARG A 240 13.24 11.84 -6.88
N PRO A 241 14.04 12.49 -7.77
CA PRO A 241 15.35 11.97 -8.20
C PRO A 241 16.33 11.80 -7.03
N GLN A 242 16.19 12.62 -5.98
CA GLN A 242 17.03 12.59 -4.78
C GLN A 242 16.97 11.24 -4.04
N LEU A 243 15.90 10.45 -4.22
CA LEU A 243 15.80 9.10 -3.67
C LEU A 243 16.80 8.16 -4.35
N LEU A 244 16.91 8.21 -5.68
CA LEU A 244 17.79 7.33 -6.47
C LEU A 244 19.27 7.67 -6.25
N GLN A 245 19.57 8.88 -5.81
CA GLN A 245 20.93 9.31 -5.45
C GLN A 245 21.41 8.68 -4.12
N ARG A 246 20.52 8.09 -3.31
CA ARG A 246 20.90 7.51 -2.01
C ARG A 246 21.45 6.11 -2.18
N LEU A 247 22.62 5.88 -1.58
CA LEU A 247 23.25 4.57 -1.59
C LEU A 247 22.31 3.49 -1.01
N GLY A 248 22.07 2.46 -1.82
CA GLY A 248 21.18 1.36 -1.49
C GLY A 248 19.73 1.57 -1.90
N VAL A 249 19.38 2.69 -2.51
CA VAL A 249 18.01 3.00 -2.96
C VAL A 249 17.92 2.89 -4.50
N GLY A 250 17.56 1.70 -4.98
CA GLY A 250 17.20 1.50 -6.38
C GLY A 250 15.72 1.76 -6.67
N PRO A 251 15.29 1.72 -7.95
CA PRO A 251 13.91 2.01 -8.37
C PRO A 251 12.85 1.21 -7.62
N ASP A 252 13.08 -0.08 -7.37
CA ASP A 252 12.15 -0.91 -6.59
C ASP A 252 11.94 -0.43 -5.15
N ILE A 253 13.04 -0.08 -4.48
CA ILE A 253 13.06 0.34 -3.09
C ILE A 253 12.41 1.71 -2.98
N ALA A 254 12.79 2.64 -3.85
CA ALA A 254 12.17 3.97 -3.93
C ALA A 254 10.67 3.87 -4.22
N ALA A 255 10.25 3.07 -5.21
CA ALA A 255 8.84 2.86 -5.51
C ALA A 255 8.07 2.32 -4.28
N THR A 256 8.61 1.33 -3.58
CA THR A 256 7.97 0.80 -2.36
C THR A 256 7.80 1.90 -1.32
N LEU A 257 8.83 2.70 -1.04
CA LEU A 257 8.77 3.75 -0.02
C LEU A 257 7.78 4.86 -0.39
N LEU A 258 7.71 5.25 -1.68
CA LEU A 258 6.74 6.21 -2.21
C LEU A 258 5.30 5.69 -2.10
N ILE A 259 5.04 4.43 -2.47
CA ILE A 259 3.72 3.79 -2.31
C ILE A 259 3.30 3.72 -0.83
N THR A 260 4.26 3.40 0.04
CA THR A 260 4.00 3.38 1.49
C THR A 260 3.61 4.78 1.98
N ALA A 261 4.33 5.83 1.54
CA ALA A 261 4.02 7.22 1.89
C ALA A 261 2.63 7.66 1.35
N GLY A 262 2.35 7.34 0.08
CA GLY A 262 1.17 7.80 -0.67
C GLY A 262 1.44 9.10 -1.43
N ASP A 263 0.51 9.47 -2.31
CA ASP A 263 0.59 10.68 -3.14
C ASP A 263 0.42 11.98 -2.34
N ASN A 264 -0.16 11.90 -1.14
CA ASN A 264 -0.31 12.99 -0.17
C ASN A 264 0.60 12.79 1.06
N PRO A 265 1.95 12.84 0.93
CA PRO A 265 2.87 12.55 2.04
C PRO A 265 2.72 13.52 3.21
N GLY A 266 2.13 14.71 3.03
CA GLY A 266 1.79 15.65 4.10
C GLY A 266 0.84 15.08 5.17
N ARG A 267 0.12 13.98 4.88
CA ARG A 267 -0.64 13.23 5.89
C ARG A 267 0.26 12.66 7.00
N LEU A 268 1.54 12.44 6.71
CA LEU A 268 2.56 11.99 7.64
C LEU A 268 3.12 13.22 8.35
N ARG A 269 2.49 13.63 9.46
CA ARG A 269 2.80 14.88 10.19
C ARG A 269 4.24 15.01 10.68
N HIS A 270 4.92 13.89 10.91
CA HIS A 270 6.31 13.88 11.36
C HIS A 270 7.02 12.58 10.96
N GLU A 271 8.34 12.64 10.98
CA GLU A 271 9.24 11.54 10.62
C GLU A 271 8.97 10.25 11.42
N ALA A 272 8.61 10.36 12.70
CA ALA A 272 8.28 9.19 13.52
C ALA A 272 7.01 8.46 13.02
N ALA A 273 6.07 9.15 12.38
CA ALA A 273 4.87 8.53 11.81
C ALA A 273 5.24 7.68 10.60
N PHE A 274 6.16 8.17 9.75
CA PHE A 274 6.68 7.38 8.63
C PHE A 274 7.46 6.16 9.13
N ALA A 275 8.30 6.31 10.14
CA ALA A 275 9.00 5.16 10.72
C ALA A 275 8.07 4.12 11.35
N ALA A 276 6.98 4.56 11.99
CA ALA A 276 5.94 3.65 12.49
C ALA A 276 5.24 2.93 11.34
N LEU A 277 4.91 3.65 10.26
CA LEU A 277 4.32 3.08 9.06
C LEU A 277 5.23 2.05 8.40
N CYS A 278 6.55 2.25 8.37
CA CYS A 278 7.52 1.27 7.88
C CYS A 278 7.85 0.16 8.88
N GLY A 279 7.25 0.13 10.06
CA GLY A 279 7.57 -0.82 11.13
C GLY A 279 9.02 -0.71 11.64
N ALA A 280 9.60 0.48 11.54
CA ALA A 280 10.95 0.82 11.98
C ALA A 280 10.97 1.65 13.26
N SER A 281 9.81 2.03 13.81
CA SER A 281 9.71 2.63 15.14
C SER A 281 9.87 1.56 16.23
N PRO A 282 10.63 1.84 17.29
CA PRO A 282 10.58 1.03 18.50
C PRO A 282 9.24 1.26 19.21
N VAL A 283 8.62 0.20 19.74
CA VAL A 283 7.40 0.31 20.56
C VAL A 283 7.80 0.12 22.01
N GLU A 284 7.55 1.12 22.84
CA GLU A 284 7.84 1.04 24.26
C GLU A 284 6.98 -0.05 24.92
N VAL A 285 7.61 -0.89 25.73
CA VAL A 285 6.98 -1.90 26.59
C VAL A 285 7.71 -1.84 27.92
N SER A 286 7.59 -0.69 28.59
CA SER A 286 8.14 -0.47 29.91
C SER A 286 7.07 -0.78 30.96
N SER A 287 7.38 -1.70 31.88
CA SER A 287 6.62 -1.86 33.12
C SER A 287 7.44 -1.23 34.25
N GLY A 288 7.43 0.10 34.32
CA GLY A 288 7.92 0.93 35.42
C GLY A 288 9.44 0.96 35.67
N ARG A 289 10.15 -0.17 35.64
CA ARG A 289 11.56 -0.29 36.10
C ARG A 289 12.56 -0.70 35.02
N THR A 290 12.09 -1.04 33.82
CA THR A 290 12.96 -1.42 32.70
C THR A 290 12.52 -0.70 31.42
N ASP A 291 13.46 0.02 30.80
CA ASP A 291 13.28 0.53 29.44
C ASP A 291 13.47 -0.65 28.46
N ARG A 292 12.35 -1.26 28.07
CA ARG A 292 12.32 -2.32 27.05
C ARG A 292 11.49 -1.87 25.89
N HIS A 293 12.04 -2.00 24.69
CA HIS A 293 11.36 -1.71 23.45
C HIS A 293 11.16 -3.00 22.64
N ARG A 294 9.94 -3.23 22.15
CA ARG A 294 9.62 -4.33 21.23
C ARG A 294 9.58 -3.88 19.78
N LEU A 295 9.56 -4.86 18.88
CA LEU A 295 9.35 -4.65 17.45
C LEU A 295 7.93 -4.14 17.17
N ASN A 296 7.83 -3.15 16.29
CA ASN A 296 6.57 -2.80 15.67
C ASN A 296 6.20 -3.83 14.59
N PHE A 297 5.21 -4.68 14.87
CA PHE A 297 4.71 -5.68 13.92
C PHE A 297 3.60 -5.17 12.99
N GLY A 298 3.06 -3.97 13.24
CA GLY A 298 1.91 -3.40 12.55
C GLY A 298 2.25 -2.55 11.31
N GLY A 299 3.53 -2.29 11.04
CA GLY A 299 3.95 -1.53 9.86
C GLY A 299 3.99 -2.35 8.56
N ASP A 300 4.10 -1.63 7.44
CA ASP A 300 4.26 -2.17 6.09
C ASP A 300 5.53 -3.02 5.99
N ARG A 301 5.33 -4.32 5.79
CA ARG A 301 6.41 -5.32 5.70
C ARG A 301 7.29 -5.13 4.47
N GLN A 302 6.74 -4.63 3.36
CA GLN A 302 7.52 -4.36 2.16
C GLN A 302 8.43 -3.15 2.39
N ALA A 303 7.90 -2.08 2.99
CA ALA A 303 8.71 -0.92 3.38
C ALA A 303 9.80 -1.31 4.39
N ASN A 304 9.45 -2.13 5.37
CA ASN A 304 10.39 -2.64 6.37
C ASN A 304 11.54 -3.45 5.72
N ALA A 305 11.22 -4.27 4.72
CA ALA A 305 12.19 -5.03 3.94
C ALA A 305 13.02 -4.13 3.02
N ALA A 306 12.43 -3.07 2.44
CA ALA A 306 13.13 -2.06 1.66
C ALA A 306 14.21 -1.35 2.51
N LEU A 307 13.85 -0.87 3.71
CA LEU A 307 14.80 -0.30 4.67
C LEU A 307 15.93 -1.27 5.02
N TYR A 308 15.60 -2.54 5.23
CA TYR A 308 16.60 -3.57 5.53
C TYR A 308 17.59 -3.78 4.37
N ARG A 309 17.11 -3.81 3.13
CA ARG A 309 17.98 -3.93 1.94
C ARG A 309 18.93 -2.74 1.81
N ILE A 310 18.44 -1.52 2.07
CA ILE A 310 19.30 -0.31 2.12
C ILE A 310 20.40 -0.49 3.16
N VAL A 311 20.06 -0.96 4.38
CA VAL A 311 21.04 -1.23 5.45
C VAL A 311 22.13 -2.19 4.98
N LEU A 312 21.76 -3.30 4.34
CA LEU A 312 22.74 -4.29 3.86
C LEU A 312 23.70 -3.71 2.83
N THR A 313 23.17 -2.94 1.87
CA THR A 313 24.00 -2.28 0.86
C THR A 313 24.94 -1.25 1.49
N ARG A 314 24.44 -0.42 2.43
CA ARG A 314 25.27 0.57 3.13
C ARG A 314 26.32 -0.08 4.03
N LEU A 315 26.00 -1.17 4.73
CA LEU A 315 27.01 -1.91 5.51
C LEU A 315 28.13 -2.48 4.66
N ARG A 316 27.87 -2.77 3.39
CA ARG A 316 28.88 -3.25 2.44
C ARG A 316 29.73 -2.12 1.87
N HIS A 317 29.11 -0.99 1.53
CA HIS A 317 29.75 0.04 0.68
C HIS A 317 29.96 1.40 1.36
N ASP A 318 29.26 1.72 2.45
CA ASP A 318 29.35 3.01 3.14
C ASP A 318 30.29 2.96 4.37
N PRO A 319 31.42 3.69 4.35
CA PRO A 319 32.31 3.80 5.51
C PRO A 319 31.61 4.32 6.77
N ALA A 320 30.71 5.31 6.65
CA ALA A 320 30.05 5.92 7.80
C ALA A 320 29.11 4.94 8.51
N THR A 321 28.32 4.18 7.74
CA THR A 321 27.46 3.12 8.29
C THR A 321 28.28 2.00 8.95
N ARG A 322 29.46 1.65 8.42
CA ARG A 322 30.37 0.67 9.06
C ARG A 322 30.92 1.19 10.37
N ALA A 323 31.40 2.43 10.40
CA ALA A 323 31.86 3.08 11.63
C ALA A 323 30.75 3.15 12.70
N TYR A 324 29.51 3.45 12.28
CA TYR A 324 28.35 3.41 13.18
C TYR A 324 28.11 2.01 13.76
N ARG A 325 28.15 0.96 12.92
CA ARG A 325 28.02 -0.44 13.37
C ARG A 325 29.10 -0.77 14.40
N ASP A 326 30.35 -0.44 14.11
CA ASP A 326 31.49 -0.81 14.94
C ASP A 326 31.41 -0.10 16.30
N ARG A 327 31.06 1.19 16.32
CA ARG A 327 30.76 1.93 17.55
C ARG A 327 29.60 1.33 18.35
N ARG A 328 28.49 0.96 17.71
CA ARG A 328 27.37 0.33 18.44
C ARG A 328 27.71 -1.06 18.98
N LYS A 329 28.63 -1.76 18.31
CA LYS A 329 29.15 -3.05 18.78
C LYS A 329 30.00 -2.88 20.05
N THR A 330 30.83 -1.83 20.15
CA THR A 330 31.59 -1.54 21.38
C THR A 330 30.69 -1.13 22.55
N GLU A 331 29.53 -0.53 22.26
CA GLU A 331 28.48 -0.25 23.25
C GLU A 331 27.65 -1.50 23.66
N GLY A 332 28.04 -2.71 23.23
CA GLY A 332 27.40 -3.96 23.61
C GLY A 332 26.12 -4.32 22.85
N LYS A 333 25.76 -3.58 21.78
CA LYS A 333 24.55 -3.90 21.00
C LYS A 333 24.73 -5.12 20.12
N THR A 334 23.71 -5.95 20.07
CA THR A 334 23.64 -7.10 19.16
C THR A 334 23.52 -6.64 17.70
N PRO A 335 23.93 -7.47 16.72
CA PRO A 335 23.76 -7.14 15.30
C PRO A 335 22.33 -6.78 14.91
N ARG A 336 21.33 -7.42 15.53
CA ARG A 336 19.91 -7.14 15.29
C ARG A 336 19.50 -5.76 15.78
N GLU A 337 19.99 -5.33 16.94
CA GLU A 337 19.73 -3.98 17.46
C GLU A 337 20.40 -2.89 16.61
N ILE A 338 21.62 -3.14 16.16
CA ILE A 338 22.33 -2.23 15.25
C ILE A 338 21.52 -2.04 13.95
N ILE A 339 21.06 -3.14 13.34
CA ILE A 339 20.22 -3.08 12.13
C ILE A 339 18.93 -2.27 12.40
N ARG A 340 18.28 -2.44 13.56
CA ARG A 340 17.08 -1.65 13.92
C ARG A 340 17.39 -0.16 14.01
N CYS A 341 18.50 0.22 14.66
CA CYS A 341 18.93 1.62 14.72
C CYS A 341 19.20 2.18 13.32
N LEU A 342 19.87 1.43 12.45
CA LEU A 342 20.15 1.85 11.08
C LEU A 342 18.87 2.00 10.25
N LYS A 343 17.90 1.09 10.39
CA LYS A 343 16.58 1.22 9.72
C LYS A 343 15.83 2.47 10.18
N ARG A 344 15.87 2.79 11.48
CA ARG A 344 15.25 4.02 12.03
C ARG A 344 15.92 5.27 11.45
N TYR A 345 17.25 5.28 11.34
CA TYR A 345 18.00 6.37 10.74
C TYR A 345 17.69 6.54 9.25
N ILE A 346 17.65 5.44 8.49
CA ILE A 346 17.27 5.50 7.07
C ILE A 346 15.82 5.97 6.90
N ALA A 347 14.89 5.51 7.73
CA ALA A 347 13.51 6.01 7.69
C ALA A 347 13.44 7.52 7.90
N ARG A 348 14.30 8.08 8.77
CA ARG A 348 14.43 9.53 8.96
C ARG A 348 14.87 10.25 7.69
N GLU A 349 15.97 9.78 7.13
CA GLU A 349 16.56 10.35 5.91
C GLU A 349 15.60 10.27 4.73
N ILE A 350 14.93 9.13 4.54
CA ILE A 350 13.96 8.95 3.47
C ILE A 350 12.77 9.88 3.66
N TYR A 351 12.26 10.07 4.89
CA TYR A 351 11.13 10.96 5.14
C TYR A 351 11.39 12.39 4.64
N SER A 352 12.58 12.93 4.87
CA SER A 352 12.95 14.26 4.35
C SER A 352 12.99 14.34 2.82
N LEU A 353 13.14 13.21 2.13
CA LEU A 353 13.16 13.14 0.66
C LEU A 353 11.78 12.83 0.05
N LEU A 354 10.79 12.47 0.87
CA LEU A 354 9.42 12.19 0.42
C LEU A 354 8.59 13.47 0.34
N LEU A 355 8.83 14.41 1.25
CA LEU A 355 8.18 15.71 1.25
C LEU A 355 8.65 16.53 0.04
N PRO A 356 7.76 17.33 -0.57
CA PRO A 356 8.20 18.32 -1.56
C PRO A 356 9.26 19.22 -0.92
N ALA A 357 10.26 19.64 -1.70
CA ALA A 357 11.20 20.65 -1.24
C ALA A 357 10.39 21.87 -0.81
N THR A 358 10.50 22.27 0.46
CA THR A 358 9.96 23.54 0.91
C THR A 358 10.63 24.64 0.07
N PRO A 359 9.87 25.52 -0.60
CA PRO A 359 10.44 26.61 -1.38
C PRO A 359 11.32 27.54 -0.53
#